data_AF-A0AA38CHR7-F1
#
_entry.id   AF-A0AA38CHR7-F1
#
_cell.length_a   1.000
_cell.length_b   1.000
_cell.length_c   1.000
_cell.angle_alpha   90.00
_cell.angle_beta   90.00
_cell.angle_gamma   90.00
#
_symmetry.space_group_name_H-M   'P 1'
#
loop_
_entity.id
_entity.type
_entity.pdbx_description
1 polymer ?
#
loop_
_entity_poly.entity_id
_entity_poly.type
_entity_poly.pdbx_seq_one_letter_code
_entity_poly.pdbx_strand_id
1 'polypeptide(L)'
;MDFCYGYGISLAHSSDYYPQGNGQAESTNKNLVAIVRKLVNESQRNWHKKLYDALWVDRITPKRAIGMSPFQVVYGVEAQLPVTVELPALYLMKAIEDTSFNDSLDKRIMYLHKLNEDRLQVVDRISAHQQK
;
A
#
# COMPACT_ATOMS: atom_id res chain seq x y z
N MET A 1 8.26 2.14 -30.08
CA MET A 1 6.91 1.96 -29.52
C MET A 1 6.53 0.49 -29.30
N ASP A 2 7.44 -0.45 -29.61
CA ASP A 2 7.08 -1.88 -29.68
C ASP A 2 6.93 -2.58 -28.33
N PHE A 3 7.60 -2.10 -27.27
CA PHE A 3 7.50 -2.71 -25.95
C PHE A 3 6.08 -2.64 -25.38
N CYS A 4 5.48 -1.45 -25.31
CA CYS A 4 4.13 -1.28 -24.76
C CYS A 4 3.06 -2.00 -25.60
N TYR A 5 3.20 -1.95 -26.93
CA TYR A 5 2.29 -2.64 -27.85
C TYR A 5 2.33 -4.16 -27.67
N GLY A 6 3.53 -4.75 -27.48
CA GLY A 6 3.72 -6.18 -27.27
C GLY A 6 3.06 -6.73 -25.99
N TYR A 7 2.82 -5.87 -24.99
CA TYR A 7 2.16 -6.23 -23.73
C TYR A 7 0.72 -5.69 -23.61
N GLY A 8 0.18 -5.07 -24.67
CA GLY A 8 -1.16 -4.46 -24.65
C GLY A 8 -1.28 -3.26 -23.69
N ILE A 9 -0.17 -2.59 -23.39
CA ILE A 9 -0.14 -1.42 -22.50
C ILE A 9 -0.45 -0.16 -23.31
N SER A 10 -1.52 0.55 -22.92
CA SER A 10 -1.82 1.88 -23.45
C SER A 10 -0.97 2.93 -22.73
N LEU A 11 -0.24 3.75 -23.49
CA LEU A 11 0.63 4.78 -22.94
C LEU A 11 -0.14 6.10 -22.82
N ALA A 12 -0.29 6.58 -21.59
CA ALA A 12 -0.86 7.89 -21.29
C ALA A 12 0.26 8.87 -20.92
N HIS A 13 0.29 10.04 -21.57
CA HIS A 13 1.28 11.08 -21.29
C HIS A 13 0.62 12.28 -20.59
N SER A 14 1.27 12.80 -19.55
CA SER A 14 0.97 14.13 -19.04
C SER A 14 1.54 15.18 -19.99
N SER A 15 0.81 16.27 -20.23
CA SER A 15 1.37 17.42 -20.95
C SER A 15 2.31 18.22 -20.04
N ASP A 16 3.32 18.88 -20.61
CA ASP A 16 4.28 19.71 -19.87
C ASP A 16 3.61 20.82 -19.04
N TYR A 17 2.43 21.27 -19.48
CA TYR A 17 1.64 22.31 -18.82
C TYR A 17 0.63 21.78 -17.78
N TYR A 18 0.51 20.46 -17.61
CA TYR A 18 -0.45 19.85 -16.68
C TYR A 18 0.18 18.68 -15.89
N PRO A 19 1.12 18.98 -14.96
CA PRO A 19 1.76 17.98 -14.12
C PRO A 19 0.78 17.29 -13.14
N GLN A 20 -0.37 17.93 -12.84
CA GLN A 20 -1.41 17.34 -11.99
C GLN A 20 -1.97 16.03 -12.53
N GLY A 21 -1.87 15.77 -13.85
CA GLY A 21 -2.26 14.49 -14.45
C GLY A 21 -1.54 13.27 -13.85
N ASN A 22 -0.37 13.47 -13.22
CA ASN A 22 0.37 12.42 -12.52
C ASN A 22 0.49 12.65 -10.99
N GLY A 23 -0.39 13.46 -10.41
CA GLY A 23 -0.29 13.90 -9.01
C GLY A 23 -0.29 12.76 -7.98
N GLN A 24 -0.93 11.62 -8.27
CA GLN A 24 -0.89 10.45 -7.39
C GLN A 24 0.51 9.82 -7.30
N ALA A 25 1.20 9.68 -8.45
CA ALA A 25 2.56 9.18 -8.47
C ALA A 25 3.52 10.18 -7.81
N GLU A 26 3.34 11.48 -8.05
CA GLU A 26 4.14 12.54 -7.40
C GLU A 26 3.99 12.51 -5.87
N SER A 27 2.77 12.42 -5.36
CA SER A 27 2.48 12.32 -3.92
C SER A 27 3.12 11.07 -3.30
N THR A 28 3.02 9.93 -3.99
CA THR A 28 3.62 8.66 -3.56
C THR A 28 5.15 8.75 -3.55
N ASN A 29 5.75 9.29 -4.61
CA ASN A 29 7.19 9.49 -4.73
C ASN A 29 7.72 10.43 -3.64
N LYS A 30 6.98 11.49 -3.29
CA LYS A 30 7.34 12.40 -2.20
C LYS A 30 7.43 11.67 -0.85
N ASN A 31 6.49 10.78 -0.56
CA ASN A 31 6.51 9.97 0.67
C ASN A 31 7.68 8.99 0.67
N LEU A 32 7.91 8.28 -0.44
CA LEU A 32 9.03 7.34 -0.55
C LEU A 32 10.38 8.04 -0.37
N VAL A 33 10.57 9.21 -0.99
CA VAL A 33 11.79 10.01 -0.81
C VAL A 33 11.96 10.42 0.65
N ALA A 34 10.88 10.80 1.35
CA ALA A 34 10.96 11.13 2.78
C ALA A 34 11.36 9.92 3.65
N ILE A 35 10.85 8.72 3.34
CA ILE A 35 11.24 7.48 4.04
C ILE A 35 12.71 7.16 3.77
N VAL A 36 13.14 7.20 2.51
CA VAL A 36 14.53 6.96 2.13
C VAL A 36 15.47 7.95 2.82
N ARG A 37 15.14 9.24 2.86
CA ARG A 37 15.94 10.25 3.58
C ARG A 37 16.07 9.96 5.08
N LYS A 38 15.07 9.36 5.71
CA LYS A 38 15.13 8.96 7.11
C LYS A 38 15.99 7.72 7.34
N LEU A 39 15.98 6.79 6.38
CA LEU A 39 16.73 5.53 6.46
C LEU A 39 18.20 5.69 6.08
N VAL A 40 18.52 6.69 5.26
CA VAL A 40 19.87 6.99 4.84
C VAL A 40 20.41 8.09 5.76
N ASN A 41 21.35 7.73 6.62
CA ASN A 41 22.04 8.66 7.51
C ASN A 41 22.86 9.72 6.70
N GLU A 42 23.70 10.51 7.38
CA GLU A 42 24.49 11.63 6.81
C GLU A 42 25.17 11.34 5.46
N SER A 43 25.63 10.10 5.25
CA SER A 43 26.14 9.61 3.97
C SER A 43 24.98 9.17 3.06
N GLN A 44 24.37 10.12 2.35
CA GLN A 44 23.30 9.91 1.34
C GLN A 44 23.64 8.94 0.18
N ARG A 45 24.85 8.38 0.16
CA ARG A 45 25.39 7.51 -0.91
C ARG A 45 24.76 6.12 -0.98
N ASN A 46 24.16 5.63 0.11
CA ASN A 46 23.66 4.25 0.21
C ASN A 46 22.13 4.12 0.03
N TRP A 47 21.47 5.10 -0.59
CA TRP A 47 20.01 5.11 -0.75
C TRP A 47 19.45 3.88 -1.47
N HIS A 48 20.15 3.38 -2.49
CA HIS A 48 19.74 2.20 -3.25
C HIS A 48 19.65 0.94 -2.37
N LYS A 49 20.51 0.82 -1.34
CA LYS A 49 20.46 -0.30 -0.39
C LYS A 49 19.27 -0.21 0.57
N LYS A 50 18.73 0.99 0.76
CA LYS A 50 17.58 1.27 1.64
C LYS A 50 16.25 1.36 0.91
N LEU A 51 16.27 1.27 -0.43
CA LEU A 51 15.05 1.39 -1.23
C LEU A 51 14.07 0.25 -0.95
N TYR A 52 14.57 -0.98 -0.79
CA TYR A 52 13.72 -2.13 -0.45
C TYR A 52 13.02 -1.92 0.91
N ASP A 53 13.77 -1.54 1.94
CA ASP A 53 13.24 -1.23 3.27
C ASP A 53 12.21 -0.09 3.21
N ALA A 54 12.50 0.96 2.44
CA ALA A 54 11.60 2.10 2.28
C ALA A 54 10.28 1.72 1.61
N LEU A 55 10.34 0.91 0.53
CA LEU A 55 9.17 0.39 -0.16
C LEU A 55 8.34 -0.52 0.75
N TRP A 56 9.00 -1.35 1.57
CA TRP A 56 8.32 -2.20 2.52
C TRP A 56 7.54 -1.38 3.53
N VAL A 57 8.20 -0.41 4.20
CA VAL A 57 7.57 0.51 5.16
C VAL A 57 6.39 1.24 4.54
N ASP A 58 6.54 1.74 3.31
CA ASP A 58 5.47 2.47 2.62
C ASP A 58 4.23 1.60 2.35
N ARG A 59 4.44 0.32 2.00
CA ARG A 59 3.37 -0.64 1.70
C ARG A 59 2.61 -1.11 2.94
N ILE A 60 3.27 -1.21 4.09
CA ILE A 60 2.64 -1.72 5.31
C ILE A 60 2.08 -0.61 6.21
N THR A 61 2.50 0.64 6.01
CA THR A 61 2.02 1.77 6.82
C THR A 61 0.64 2.24 6.36
N PRO A 62 -0.36 2.34 7.26
CA PRO A 62 -1.66 2.90 6.92
C PRO A 62 -1.57 4.33 6.39
N LYS A 63 -2.19 4.60 5.24
CA LYS A 63 -2.23 5.95 4.67
C LYS A 63 -3.36 6.74 5.31
N ARG A 64 -3.09 7.96 5.79
CA ARG A 64 -4.09 8.81 6.45
C ARG A 64 -5.38 9.01 5.63
N ALA A 65 -5.27 9.10 4.30
CA ALA A 65 -6.43 9.31 3.43
C ALA A 65 -7.38 8.11 3.32
N ILE A 66 -6.86 6.89 3.54
CA ILE A 66 -7.59 5.63 3.33
C ILE A 66 -7.82 4.90 4.67
N GLY A 67 -7.01 5.18 5.70
CA GLY A 67 -7.04 4.48 6.98
C GLY A 67 -6.44 3.07 6.94
N MET A 68 -6.11 2.56 5.75
CA MET A 68 -5.52 1.24 5.52
C MET A 68 -4.16 1.34 4.85
N SER A 69 -3.36 0.28 4.96
CA SER A 69 -2.08 0.17 4.24
C SER A 69 -2.29 -0.26 2.78
N PRO A 70 -1.41 0.17 1.85
CA PRO A 70 -1.49 -0.32 0.46
C PRO A 70 -1.48 -1.84 0.35
N PHE A 71 -0.73 -2.52 1.23
CA PHE A 71 -0.71 -3.98 1.29
C PHE A 71 -2.09 -4.57 1.63
N GLN A 72 -2.78 -4.02 2.65
CA GLN A 72 -4.15 -4.42 2.99
C GLN A 72 -5.11 -4.19 1.83
N VAL A 73 -4.98 -3.06 1.13
CA VAL A 73 -5.83 -2.75 -0.03
C VAL A 73 -5.60 -3.75 -1.15
N VAL A 74 -4.39 -4.26 -1.39
CA VAL A 74 -4.14 -5.24 -2.47
C VAL A 74 -4.53 -6.67 -2.05
N TYR A 75 -4.10 -7.11 -0.87
CA TYR A 75 -4.21 -8.52 -0.47
C TYR A 75 -5.39 -8.83 0.45
N GLY A 76 -6.07 -7.83 0.99
CA GLY A 76 -7.21 -8.02 1.91
C GLY A 76 -6.81 -8.56 3.28
N VAL A 77 -5.53 -8.47 3.62
CA VAL A 77 -4.94 -8.89 4.90
C VAL A 77 -3.90 -7.88 5.36
N GLU A 78 -3.73 -7.75 6.67
CA GLU A 78 -2.62 -6.97 7.23
C GLU A 78 -1.28 -7.66 6.96
N ALA A 79 -0.26 -6.87 6.63
CA ALA A 79 1.09 -7.38 6.44
C ALA A 79 1.66 -7.85 7.77
N GLN A 80 2.20 -9.08 7.80
CA GLN A 80 2.93 -9.60 8.94
C GLN A 80 4.34 -8.99 8.95
N LEU A 81 4.75 -8.41 10.08
CA LEU A 81 6.10 -7.89 10.27
C LEU A 81 7.06 -9.04 10.63
N PRO A 82 8.36 -8.99 10.28
CA PRO A 82 9.30 -10.01 10.74
C PRO A 82 9.29 -10.22 12.26
N VAL A 83 9.08 -9.15 13.05
CA VAL A 83 8.97 -9.24 14.52
C VAL A 83 7.76 -10.06 14.99
N THR A 84 6.67 -10.13 14.21
CA THR A 84 5.53 -10.99 14.56
C THR A 84 5.82 -12.46 14.35
N VAL A 85 6.78 -12.78 13.46
CA VAL A 85 7.30 -14.15 13.27
C VAL A 85 8.23 -14.55 14.41
N GLU A 86 9.03 -13.62 14.93
CA GLU A 86 9.96 -13.85 16.05
C GLU A 86 9.27 -14.02 17.41
N LEU A 87 8.02 -13.57 17.56
CA LEU A 87 7.20 -13.75 18.77
C LEU A 87 5.91 -14.56 18.50
N PRO A 88 6.02 -15.86 18.15
CA PRO A 88 4.86 -16.70 17.81
C PRO A 88 3.84 -16.79 18.94
N ALA A 89 4.29 -16.77 20.19
CA ALA A 89 3.42 -16.90 21.36
C ALA A 89 2.42 -15.74 21.50
N LEU A 90 2.86 -14.50 21.22
CA LEU A 90 2.00 -13.32 21.32
C LEU A 90 0.96 -13.28 20.19
N TYR A 91 1.36 -13.74 19.01
CA TYR A 91 0.45 -13.94 17.87
C TYR A 91 -0.59 -15.04 18.16
N LEU A 92 -0.15 -16.19 18.67
CA LEU A 92 -1.02 -17.30 19.04
C LEU A 92 -2.02 -16.88 20.12
N MET A 93 -1.59 -16.11 21.11
CA MET A 93 -2.47 -15.62 22.17
C MET A 93 -3.60 -14.74 21.60
N LYS A 94 -3.27 -13.82 20.68
CA LYS A 94 -4.25 -13.00 19.97
C LYS A 94 -5.18 -13.83 19.08
N ALA A 95 -4.65 -14.82 18.37
CA ALA A 95 -5.45 -15.71 17.52
C ALA A 95 -6.40 -16.59 18.33
N ILE A 96 -5.98 -17.03 19.53
CA ILE A 96 -6.79 -17.82 20.47
C ILE A 96 -7.89 -16.96 21.11
N GLU A 97 -7.60 -15.69 21.44
CA GLU A 97 -8.63 -14.73 21.87
C GLU A 97 -9.70 -14.50 20.78
N ASP A 98 -9.32 -14.61 19.51
CA ASP A 98 -10.21 -14.40 18.36
C ASP A 98 -11.09 -15.61 17.98
N THR A 99 -11.04 -16.76 18.66
CA THR A 99 -11.73 -17.98 18.17
C THR A 99 -12.81 -18.60 19.07
N SER A 100 -14.07 -18.43 18.62
CA SER A 100 -14.92 -19.55 18.22
C SER A 100 -14.86 -19.65 16.69
N PHE A 101 -14.54 -20.83 16.14
CA PHE A 101 -14.13 -21.02 14.75
C PHE A 101 -15.17 -20.52 13.71
N ASN A 102 -16.47 -20.74 13.96
CA ASN A 102 -17.56 -20.24 13.09
C ASN A 102 -17.72 -18.71 13.15
N ASP A 103 -17.61 -18.14 14.36
CA ASP A 103 -17.71 -16.69 14.57
C ASP A 103 -16.52 -15.95 13.90
N SER A 104 -15.35 -16.61 13.80
CA SER A 104 -14.18 -16.05 13.11
C SER A 104 -14.34 -15.99 11.59
N LEU A 105 -15.02 -16.96 10.97
CA LEU A 105 -15.26 -16.99 9.52
C LEU A 105 -16.28 -15.93 9.12
N ASP A 106 -17.37 -15.78 9.87
CA ASP A 106 -18.37 -14.75 9.62
C ASP A 106 -17.78 -13.35 9.81
N LYS A 107 -16.99 -13.13 10.87
CA LYS A 107 -16.21 -11.89 11.06
C LYS A 107 -15.25 -11.64 9.89
N ARG A 108 -14.59 -12.68 9.38
CA ARG A 108 -13.67 -12.57 8.24
C ARG A 108 -14.41 -12.20 6.96
N ILE A 109 -15.58 -12.80 6.70
CA ILE A 109 -16.43 -12.48 5.55
C ILE A 109 -16.92 -11.03 5.65
N MET A 110 -17.43 -10.60 6.80
CA MET A 110 -17.84 -9.22 7.03
C MET A 110 -16.67 -8.24 6.84
N TYR A 111 -15.49 -8.58 7.34
CA TYR A 111 -14.29 -7.78 7.13
C TYR A 111 -13.91 -7.68 5.66
N LEU A 112 -13.95 -8.78 4.90
CA LEU A 112 -13.64 -8.80 3.47
C LEU A 112 -14.67 -8.00 2.66
N HIS A 113 -15.96 -8.08 3.01
CA HIS A 113 -17.01 -7.27 2.40
C HIS A 113 -16.75 -5.78 2.63
N LYS A 114 -16.50 -5.39 3.88
CA LYS A 114 -16.14 -4.00 4.22
C LYS A 114 -14.89 -3.53 3.48
N LEU A 115 -13.86 -4.38 3.40
CA LEU A 115 -12.63 -4.07 2.69
C LEU A 115 -12.89 -3.91 1.18
N ASN A 116 -13.81 -4.67 0.61
CA ASN A 116 -14.23 -4.51 -0.78
C ASN A 116 -14.99 -3.19 -1.00
N GLU A 117 -15.88 -2.81 -0.07
CA GLU A 117 -16.54 -1.50 -0.11
C GLU A 117 -15.53 -0.35 -0.02
N ASP A 118 -14.57 -0.43 0.91
CA ASP A 118 -13.52 0.57 1.06
C ASP A 118 -12.66 0.67 -0.21
N ARG A 119 -12.36 -0.46 -0.87
CA ARG A 119 -11.68 -0.48 -2.18
C ARG A 119 -12.47 0.26 -3.25
N LEU A 120 -13.77 0.01 -3.36
CA LEU A 120 -14.63 0.69 -4.33
C LEU A 120 -14.65 2.20 -4.08
N GLN A 121 -14.78 2.63 -2.82
CA GLN A 121 -14.71 4.04 -2.46
C GLN A 121 -13.36 4.67 -2.82
N VAL A 122 -12.26 3.94 -2.66
CA VAL A 122 -10.93 4.42 -3.06
C VAL A 122 -10.84 4.58 -4.58
N VAL A 123 -11.33 3.62 -5.35
CA VAL A 123 -11.39 3.69 -6.82
C VAL A 123 -12.23 4.88 -7.28
N ASP A 124 -13.37 5.13 -6.65
CA ASP A 124 -14.22 6.29 -6.96
C ASP A 124 -13.51 7.62 -6.66
N ARG A 125 -12.83 7.72 -5.51
CA ARG A 125 -12.05 8.92 -5.13
C ARG A 125 -10.89 9.19 -6.08
N ILE A 126 -10.20 8.14 -6.52
CA ILE A 126 -9.10 8.19 -7.51
C ILE A 126 -9.66 8.69 -8.85
N SER A 127 -10.78 8.12 -9.31
CA SER A 127 -11.43 8.49 -10.58
C SER A 127 -11.92 9.94 -10.56
N ALA A 128 -12.53 10.38 -9.46
CA ALA A 128 -12.98 11.76 -9.29
C ALA A 128 -11.82 12.79 -9.24
N HIS A 129 -10.65 12.40 -8.75
CA HIS A 129 -9.45 13.25 -8.79
C HIS A 129 -8.81 13.31 -10.18
N GLN A 130 -9.01 12.32 -11.04
CA GLN A 130 -8.47 12.29 -12.40
C GLN A 130 -9.35 13.02 -13.44
N GLN A 131 -10.60 13.32 -13.09
CA GLN A 131 -11.57 14.04 -13.95
C GLN A 131 -11.59 15.57 -13.73
N LYS A 132 -10.82 16.08 -12.76
CA LYS A 132 -10.61 17.52 -12.51
C LYS A 132 -9.25 17.95 -13.07
#